data_AF-A0A7X4FWE8-F1
#
_entry.id   AF-A0A7X4FWE8-F1
#
_cell.length_a   1.000
_cell.length_b   1.000
_cell.length_c   1.000
_cell.angle_alpha   90.00
_cell.angle_beta   90.00
_cell.angle_gamma   90.00
#
_symmetry.space_group_name_H-M   'P 1'
#
loop_
_entity.id
_entity.type
_entity.pdbx_description
1 polymer ?
#
loop_
_entity_poly.entity_id
_entity_poly.type
_entity_poly.pdbx_seq_one_letter_code
_entity_poly.pdbx_strand_id
1 'polypeptide(L)' 'MAIVGLQRCGRDLSRSCFLDEILRGEPVEIDGFELRFGNDNQGSDAVFLTVIRGGRYVSAGSM' A
#
# COMPACT_ATOMS: atom_id res chain seq x y z
N MET A 1 0.64 -2.94 -5.07
CA MET A 1 -0.57 -2.23 -5.57
C MET A 1 -0.84 -2.49 -7.05
N ALA A 2 -0.10 -1.88 -7.98
CA ALA A 2 -0.40 -2.01 -9.41
C ALA A 2 -0.45 -3.49 -9.87
N ILE A 3 0.53 -4.30 -9.48
CA ILE A 3 0.54 -5.73 -9.83
C ILE A 3 -0.67 -6.47 -9.24
N VAL A 4 -1.07 -6.16 -7.99
CA VAL A 4 -2.21 -6.81 -7.33
C VAL A 4 -3.52 -6.44 -8.03
N GLY A 5 -3.73 -5.17 -8.36
CA GLY A 5 -4.92 -4.74 -9.11
C GLY A 5 -4.98 -5.38 -10.51
N LEU A 6 -3.85 -5.49 -11.20
CA LEU A 6 -3.77 -6.17 -12.49
C LEU A 6 -4.05 -7.68 -12.37
N GLN A 7 -3.54 -8.33 -11.31
CA GLN A 7 -3.81 -9.75 -11.05
C GLN A 7 -5.28 -10.01 -10.76
N ARG A 8 -5.96 -9.12 -10.01
CA ARG A 8 -7.39 -9.24 -9.70
C ARG A 8 -8.28 -9.05 -10.94
N CYS A 9 -7.90 -8.16 -11.85
CA CYS A 9 -8.57 -8.05 -13.15
C CYS A 9 -8.41 -9.28 -14.05
N GLY A 10 -7.38 -10.10 -13.81
CA GLY A 10 -7.13 -11.30 -14.59
C GLY A 10 -6.96 -11.01 -16.08
N ARG A 11 -7.62 -11.80 -16.93
CA ARG A 11 -7.49 -11.71 -18.39
C ARG A 11 -8.34 -10.59 -19.00
N ASP A 12 -9.36 -10.12 -18.31
CA ASP A 12 -10.25 -9.05 -18.76
C ASP A 12 -9.72 -7.66 -18.34
N LEU A 13 -8.43 -7.46 -18.62
CA LEU A 13 -7.70 -6.27 -18.23
C LEU A 13 -8.23 -5.05 -18.99
N SER A 14 -8.74 -4.09 -18.23
CA SER A 14 -9.14 -2.78 -18.72
C SER A 14 -8.75 -1.70 -17.71
N ARG A 15 -8.64 -0.46 -18.20
CA ARG A 15 -8.42 0.70 -17.32
C ARG A 15 -9.53 0.80 -16.25
N SER A 16 -10.78 0.57 -16.63
CA SER A 16 -11.92 0.62 -15.70
C SER A 16 -11.79 -0.45 -14.62
N CYS A 17 -11.54 -1.70 -15.00
CA CYS A 17 -11.33 -2.78 -14.03
C CYS A 17 -10.20 -2.44 -13.06
N PHE A 18 -9.06 -2.01 -13.58
CA PHE A 18 -7.90 -1.69 -12.75
C PHE A 18 -8.18 -0.57 -11.74
N LEU A 19 -8.91 0.46 -12.16
CA LEU A 19 -9.28 1.56 -11.26
C LEU A 19 -10.31 1.11 -10.22
N ASP A 20 -11.28 0.29 -10.58
CA ASP A 20 -12.23 -0.27 -9.62
C ASP A 20 -11.52 -1.15 -8.58
N GLU A 21 -10.60 -2.02 -9.01
CA GLU A 21 -9.83 -2.88 -8.10
C GLU A 21 -8.90 -2.10 -7.15
N ILE A 22 -8.33 -0.97 -7.60
CA ILE A 22 -7.47 -0.15 -6.74
C ILE A 22 -8.27 0.72 -5.78
N LEU A 23 -9.39 1.29 -6.23
CA LEU A 23 -10.14 2.28 -5.44
C LEU A 23 -11.22 1.66 -4.55
N ARG A 24 -11.70 0.47 -4.90
CA ARG A 24 -12.82 -0.19 -4.20
C ARG A 24 -12.55 -1.65 -3.85
N GLY A 25 -11.41 -2.19 -4.29
CA GLY A 25 -11.04 -3.56 -3.99
C GLY A 25 -10.59 -3.75 -2.55
N GLU A 26 -10.36 -5.02 -2.20
CA GLU A 26 -9.88 -5.39 -0.88
C GLU A 26 -8.50 -4.77 -0.57
N PRO A 27 -8.20 -4.50 0.70
CA PRO A 27 -6.89 -4.05 1.13
C PRO A 27 -5.77 -4.94 0.62
N VAL A 28 -4.58 -4.35 0.51
CA VAL A 28 -3.37 -5.07 0.11
C VAL A 28 -2.42 -5.10 1.28
N GLU A 29 -2.16 -6.30 1.79
CA GLU A 29 -1.11 -6.56 2.77
C GLU A 29 0.25 -6.67 2.08
N ILE A 30 1.23 -5.91 2.56
CA ILE A 30 2.62 -5.97 2.11
C ILE A 30 3.49 -6.11 3.36
N ASP A 31 3.87 -7.35 3.69
CA ASP A 31 4.77 -7.65 4.82
C ASP A 31 4.36 -6.97 6.14
N GLY A 32 3.06 -6.97 6.45
CA GLY A 32 2.49 -6.37 7.67
C GLY A 32 2.16 -4.87 7.56
N PHE A 33 2.26 -4.31 6.35
CA PHE A 33 1.79 -2.97 6.03
C PHE A 33 0.53 -3.05 5.15
N GLU A 34 -0.61 -2.65 5.72
CA GLU A 34 -1.89 -2.58 5.00
C GLU A 34 -1.93 -1.32 4.12
N LEU A 35 -2.30 -1.51 2.85
CA LEU A 35 -2.70 -0.48 1.94
C LEU A 35 -4.21 -0.56 1.65
N ARG A 36 -4.94 0.53 1.90
CA ARG A 36 -6.36 0.66 1.63
C ARG A 36 -6.64 2.04 1.08
N PHE A 37 -7.29 2.10 -0.08
CA PHE A 37 -7.71 3.36 -0.70
C PHE A 37 -9.14 3.65 -0.27
N GLY A 38 -9.37 4.83 0.30
CA GLY A 38 -10.66 5.29 0.79
C GLY A 38 -11.32 6.30 -0.15
N ASN A 39 -12.08 7.23 0.44
CA ASN A 39 -12.68 8.34 -0.29
C ASN A 39 -11.64 9.43 -0.65
N ASP A 40 -10.45 9.35 -0.08
CA ASP A 40 -9.26 10.05 -0.54
C ASP A 40 -8.32 9.06 -1.25
N ASN A 41 -7.46 9.57 -2.12
CA ASN A 41 -6.46 8.72 -2.80
C ASN A 41 -5.29 8.37 -1.86
N GLN A 42 -5.49 8.44 -0.54
CA GLN A 42 -4.49 8.08 0.44
C GLN A 42 -4.53 6.57 0.68
N GLY A 43 -3.38 5.91 0.52
CA GLY A 43 -3.29 4.45 0.60
C GLY A 43 -3.00 3.90 1.99
N SER A 44 -2.54 4.71 2.94
CA SER A 44 -2.28 4.29 4.34
C SER A 44 -2.15 5.51 5.25
N ASP A 45 -2.53 5.32 6.51
CA ASP A 45 -2.32 6.29 7.60
C ASP A 45 -1.09 5.97 8.46
N ALA A 46 -0.38 4.87 8.16
CA ALA A 46 0.76 4.45 8.96
C ALA A 46 1.99 5.34 8.67
N VAL A 47 2.59 5.85 9.75
CA VAL A 47 3.78 6.71 9.73
C VAL A 47 4.92 6.01 10.45
N PHE A 48 6.07 5.90 9.78
CA PHE A 48 7.27 5.31 10.35
C PHE A 48 8.31 6.40 10.61
N LEU A 49 8.68 6.56 11.88
CA LEU A 49 9.74 7.49 12.27
C LEU A 49 11.09 6.77 12.34
N THR A 50 12.12 7.36 11.76
CA THR A 50 13.50 6.87 11.86
C THR A 50 14.41 7.93 12.46
N VAL A 51 15.46 7.48 13.15
CA VAL A 51 16.52 8.34 13.71
C VAL A 51 17.88 7.84 13.24
N ILE A 52 18.85 8.74 13.17
CA ILE A 52 20.24 8.37 12.83
C ILE A 52 21.00 8.12 14.13
N ARG A 53 21.54 6.91 14.28
CA ARG A 53 22.42 6.53 15.40
C ARG A 53 23.69 5.88 14.87
N GLY A 54 24.85 6.40 15.24
CA GLY A 54 26.14 5.86 14.77
C GLY A 54 26.27 5.81 13.24
N GLY A 55 25.68 6.78 12.53
CA GLY A 55 25.68 6.82 11.06
C GLY A 55 24.71 5.87 10.36
N ARG A 56 23.80 5.20 11.10
CA ARG A 56 22.79 4.29 10.54
C ARG A 56 21.38 4.78 10.84
N TYR A 57 20.46 4.58 9.90
CA TYR A 57 19.02 4.76 10.14
C TYR A 57 18.52 3.61 11.02
N VAL A 58 17.80 3.93 12.09
CA VAL A 58 17.13 2.97 12.96
C VAL A 58 15.69 3.41 13.19
N SER A 59 14.77 2.45 13.39
CA SER A 59 13.38 2.76 13.75
C SER A 59 13.32 3.46 15.11
N ALA A 60 12.49 4.50 15.21
CA ALA A 60 12.26 5.20 16.48
C ALA A 60 11.33 4.43 17.44
N GLY A 61 10.62 3.40 16.94
CA GLY A 61 9.62 2.63 17.71
C GLY A 61 10.14 1.35 18.37
N SER A 62 11.35 0.91 18.05
CA SER A 62 12.02 -0.19 18.76
C SER A 62 12.73 0.36 19.99
N MET A 63 12.01 0.42 21.12
CA MET A 63 12.61 0.53 22.46
C MET A 63 13.00 -0.85 22.97
#